data_AF-A0A939XBZ5-F1
#
_entry.id   AF-A0A939XBZ5-F1
#
_cell.length_a   1.000
_cell.length_b   1.000
_cell.length_c   1.000
_cell.angle_alpha   90.00
_cell.angle_beta   90.00
_cell.angle_gamma   90.00
#
_symmetry.space_group_name_H-M   'P 1'
#
loop_
_entity.id
_entity.type
_entity.pdbx_description
1 polymer ?
#
loop_
_entity_poly.entity_id
_entity_poly.type
_entity_poly.pdbx_seq_one_letter_code
_entity_poly.pdbx_strand_id
1 'polypeptide(L)'
;MTNQELEKIYTESYRAVYWTAMSLLKNEADAEDIVQETFLTLIKSYDTIKDKSKVTSWLKKTAANKCLDRIKMTKTVNVDDEVLENIETVPENFLPDSLVESEAMRKIIMDIIEKTLSEDVRRTIILFYFDEMSTKEISEALGIPQGTVLWRLNFARNKIKKEVEKYEEDSNTKLFAVPLPFLTQLFTAESEQVPLRPMPAGLYNLLSASSEAASTGAGEQIAAEAVRKGTGF
;
A
#
# COMPACT_ATOMS: atom_id res chain seq x y z
N MET A 1 -4.89 9.64 21.13
CA MET A 1 -4.93 8.18 20.93
C MET A 1 -4.58 7.45 22.23
N THR A 2 -5.25 6.35 22.58
CA THR A 2 -4.89 5.51 23.75
C THR A 2 -4.09 4.27 23.35
N ASN A 3 -3.40 3.60 24.29
CA ASN A 3 -2.69 2.33 24.02
C ASN A 3 -3.64 1.23 23.51
N GLN A 4 -4.85 1.15 24.07
CA GLN A 4 -5.87 0.18 23.61
C GLN A 4 -6.35 0.48 22.19
N GLU A 5 -6.53 1.76 21.85
CA GLU A 5 -6.93 2.20 20.51
C GLU A 5 -5.82 1.88 19.49
N LEU A 6 -4.56 2.15 19.84
CA LEU A 6 -3.41 1.81 19.01
C LEU A 6 -3.31 0.29 18.76
N GLU A 7 -3.46 -0.52 19.81
CA GLU A 7 -3.40 -1.99 19.70
C GLU A 7 -4.51 -2.55 18.80
N LYS A 8 -5.72 -1.98 18.91
CA LYS A 8 -6.84 -2.33 18.03
C LYS A 8 -6.51 -1.98 16.58
N ILE A 9 -6.11 -0.73 16.31
CA ILE A 9 -5.74 -0.28 14.96
C ILE A 9 -4.63 -1.16 14.40
N TYR A 10 -3.60 -1.46 15.19
CA TYR A 10 -2.49 -2.30 14.79
C TYR A 10 -2.97 -3.70 14.40
N THR A 11 -3.79 -4.35 15.23
CA THR A 11 -4.32 -5.70 14.94
C THR A 11 -5.16 -5.74 13.66
N GLU A 12 -5.95 -4.69 13.41
CA GLU A 12 -6.83 -4.59 12.25
C GLU A 12 -6.09 -4.23 10.95
N SER A 13 -4.95 -3.54 11.03
CA SER A 13 -4.27 -2.99 9.86
C SER A 13 -2.88 -3.56 9.58
N TYR A 14 -2.25 -4.24 10.54
CA TYR A 14 -0.88 -4.77 10.43
C TYR A 14 -0.67 -5.57 9.15
N ARG A 15 -1.59 -6.51 8.88
CA ARG A 15 -1.53 -7.39 7.71
C ARG A 15 -1.46 -6.60 6.40
N ALA A 16 -2.29 -5.57 6.30
CA ALA A 16 -2.34 -4.73 5.12
C ALA A 16 -1.05 -3.91 4.96
N VAL A 17 -0.57 -3.28 6.03
CA VAL A 17 0.66 -2.49 6.03
C VAL A 17 1.88 -3.35 5.68
N TYR A 18 2.01 -4.51 6.32
CA TYR A 18 3.09 -5.45 6.04
C TYR A 18 3.03 -5.98 4.61
N TRP A 19 1.84 -6.31 4.11
CA TRP A 19 1.67 -6.80 2.75
C TRP A 19 2.04 -5.73 1.71
N THR A 20 1.64 -4.46 1.91
CA THR A 20 2.11 -3.33 1.10
C THR A 20 3.64 -3.33 1.07
N ALA A 21 4.30 -3.34 2.23
CA ALA A 21 5.75 -3.24 2.29
C ALA A 21 6.47 -4.43 1.64
N MET A 22 6.02 -5.66 1.91
CA MET A 22 6.57 -6.87 1.28
C MET A 22 6.34 -6.91 -0.22
N SER A 23 5.18 -6.46 -0.69
CA SER A 23 4.83 -6.48 -2.11
C SER A 23 5.68 -5.48 -2.93
N LEU A 24 6.12 -4.38 -2.30
CA LEU A 24 6.92 -3.33 -2.93
C LEU A 24 8.44 -3.54 -2.79
N LEU A 25 8.91 -3.96 -1.62
CA LEU A 25 10.35 -4.06 -1.30
C LEU A 25 10.92 -5.46 -1.46
N LYS A 26 10.09 -6.51 -1.42
CA LYS A 26 10.49 -7.91 -1.54
C LYS A 26 11.59 -8.32 -0.53
N ASN A 27 11.64 -7.66 0.62
CA ASN A 27 12.60 -7.90 1.70
C ASN A 27 11.89 -7.81 3.05
N GLU A 28 12.04 -8.84 3.88
CA GLU A 28 11.36 -8.95 5.17
C GLU A 28 11.85 -7.93 6.21
N ALA A 29 13.16 -7.71 6.31
CA ALA A 29 13.71 -6.75 7.25
C ALA A 29 13.24 -5.33 6.91
N ASP A 30 13.29 -4.98 5.63
CA ASP A 30 12.79 -3.70 5.14
C ASP A 30 11.29 -3.54 5.37
N ALA A 31 10.50 -4.60 5.20
CA ALA A 31 9.07 -4.55 5.42
C ALA A 31 8.72 -4.31 6.90
N GLU A 32 9.43 -4.97 7.81
CA GLU A 32 9.28 -4.74 9.26
C GLU A 32 9.65 -3.32 9.67
N ASP A 33 10.74 -2.78 9.10
CA ASP A 33 11.14 -1.40 9.33
C ASP A 33 10.03 -0.43 8.86
N ILE A 34 9.48 -0.63 7.66
CA ILE A 34 8.38 0.18 7.13
C ILE A 34 7.14 0.09 8.01
N VAL A 35 6.78 -1.10 8.51
CA VAL A 35 5.66 -1.28 9.45
C VAL A 35 5.88 -0.42 10.69
N GLN A 36 7.05 -0.55 11.34
CA GLN A 36 7.38 0.22 12.53
C GLN A 36 7.31 1.73 12.27
N GLU A 37 7.96 2.21 11.22
CA GLU A 37 7.93 3.63 10.86
C GLU A 37 6.53 4.15 10.55
N THR A 38 5.69 3.33 9.93
CA THR A 38 4.31 3.69 9.57
C THR A 38 3.47 3.87 10.83
N PHE A 39 3.54 2.95 11.80
CA PHE A 39 2.83 3.08 13.07
C PHE A 39 3.40 4.19 13.96
N LEU A 40 4.70 4.47 13.90
CA LEU A 40 5.29 5.66 14.53
C LEU A 40 4.74 6.96 13.94
N THR A 41 4.53 6.98 12.62
CA THR A 41 3.92 8.13 11.93
C THR A 41 2.45 8.26 12.34
N LEU A 42 1.72 7.15 12.45
CA LEU A 42 0.35 7.15 12.97
C LEU A 42 0.27 7.80 14.35
N ILE A 43 1.15 7.41 15.30
CA ILE A 43 1.15 7.97 16.66
C ILE A 43 1.26 9.50 16.64
N LYS A 44 2.12 10.04 15.76
CA LYS A 44 2.35 11.50 15.65
C LYS A 44 1.23 12.23 14.91
N SER A 45 0.59 11.57 13.96
CA SER A 45 -0.36 12.19 13.04
C SER A 45 -1.81 11.80 13.30
N TYR A 46 -2.09 10.95 14.29
CA TYR A 46 -3.41 10.37 14.51
C TYR A 46 -4.50 11.43 14.55
N ASP A 47 -4.30 12.49 15.33
CA ASP A 47 -5.31 13.54 15.55
C ASP A 47 -5.58 14.40 14.31
N THR A 48 -4.70 14.36 13.31
CA THR A 48 -4.92 15.02 12.00
C THR A 48 -5.85 14.23 11.08
N ILE A 49 -6.07 12.95 11.35
CA ILE A 49 -6.96 12.08 10.58
C ILE A 49 -8.41 12.39 10.99
N LYS A 50 -9.11 13.14 10.13
CA LYS A 50 -10.50 13.58 10.35
C LYS A 50 -11.48 12.42 10.43
N ASP A 51 -11.32 11.44 9.54
CA ASP A 51 -12.20 10.28 9.44
C ASP A 51 -11.44 9.02 9.91
N LYS A 52 -11.73 8.61 11.14
CA LYS A 52 -11.05 7.47 11.77
C LYS A 52 -11.37 6.13 11.10
N SER A 53 -12.47 6.05 10.33
CA SER A 53 -12.78 4.85 9.55
C SER A 53 -11.78 4.60 8.42
N LYS A 54 -11.02 5.64 8.01
CA LYS A 54 -10.03 5.57 6.93
C LYS A 54 -8.61 5.34 7.42
N VAL A 55 -8.41 5.04 8.70
CA VAL A 55 -7.05 4.85 9.27
C VAL A 55 -6.29 3.75 8.53
N THR A 56 -6.90 2.61 8.21
CA THR A 56 -6.24 1.54 7.46
C THR A 56 -5.83 1.98 6.05
N SER A 57 -6.69 2.71 5.33
CA SER A 57 -6.36 3.27 4.02
C SER A 57 -5.20 4.27 4.11
N TRP A 58 -5.23 5.14 5.12
CA TRP A 58 -4.16 6.09 5.39
C TRP A 58 -2.83 5.40 5.73
N LEU A 59 -2.86 4.31 6.49
CA LEU A 59 -1.68 3.51 6.84
C LEU A 59 -1.08 2.84 5.60
N LYS A 60 -1.90 2.22 4.73
CA LYS A 60 -1.44 1.64 3.46
C LYS A 60 -0.74 2.68 2.59
N LYS A 61 -1.37 3.85 2.39
CA LYS A 61 -0.77 4.96 1.62
C LYS A 61 0.54 5.45 2.22
N THR A 62 0.60 5.58 3.55
CA THR A 62 1.81 6.02 4.25
C THR A 62 2.95 5.01 4.08
N ALA A 63 2.66 3.71 4.22
CA ALA A 63 3.63 2.64 3.99
C ALA A 63 4.10 2.59 2.54
N ALA A 64 3.18 2.72 1.59
CA ALA A 64 3.49 2.77 0.16
C ALA A 64 4.45 3.91 -0.16
N ASN A 65 4.17 5.14 0.30
CA ASN A 65 5.06 6.28 0.11
C ASN A 65 6.47 6.03 0.67
N LYS A 66 6.57 5.50 1.90
CA LYS A 66 7.86 5.15 2.51
C LYS A 66 8.63 4.11 1.70
N CYS A 67 7.95 3.10 1.18
CA CYS A 67 8.57 2.10 0.31
C CYS A 67 9.11 2.75 -0.98
N LEU A 68 8.31 3.61 -1.61
CA LEU A 68 8.69 4.30 -2.84
C LEU A 68 9.89 5.22 -2.63
N ASP A 69 9.96 5.92 -1.50
CA ASP A 69 11.13 6.73 -1.13
C ASP A 69 12.39 5.89 -0.99
N ARG A 70 12.29 4.72 -0.32
CA ARG A 70 13.40 3.77 -0.19
C ARG A 70 13.85 3.19 -1.54
N ILE A 71 12.91 2.92 -2.44
CA ILE A 71 13.22 2.43 -3.79
C ILE A 71 13.91 3.52 -4.63
N LYS A 72 13.44 4.77 -4.57
CA LYS A 72 14.07 5.91 -5.25
C LYS A 72 15.52 6.13 -4.82
N MET A 73 15.82 5.93 -3.53
CA MET A 73 17.19 6.01 -3.02
C MET A 73 18.12 4.92 -3.59
N THR A 74 17.56 3.83 -4.12
CA THR A 74 18.30 2.66 -4.60
C THR A 74 18.40 2.58 -6.13
N LYS A 75 17.42 3.12 -6.86
CA LYS A 75 17.39 3.16 -8.33
C LYS A 75 17.43 4.61 -8.85
N THR A 76 18.50 4.98 -9.55
CA THR A 76 18.47 6.10 -10.50
C THR A 76 17.51 5.68 -11.62
N VAL A 77 16.28 6.20 -11.62
CA VAL A 77 15.25 5.78 -12.59
C VAL A 77 15.68 6.24 -13.98
N ASN A 78 16.12 5.30 -14.81
CA ASN A 78 16.06 5.49 -16.26
C ASN A 78 14.59 5.40 -16.65
N VAL A 79 14.06 6.52 -17.15
CA VAL A 79 12.75 6.54 -17.78
C VAL A 79 12.93 5.83 -19.12
N ASP A 80 12.64 4.54 -19.17
CA ASP A 80 12.44 3.91 -20.47
C ASP A 80 11.14 4.49 -21.05
N ASP A 81 11.30 5.24 -22.15
CA ASP A 81 10.22 5.77 -22.97
C ASP A 81 9.46 4.58 -23.61
N GLU A 82 8.60 3.92 -22.85
CA GLU A 82 7.61 2.99 -23.41
C GLU A 82 6.64 3.79 -24.29
N VAL A 83 6.67 3.49 -25.59
CA VAL A 83 5.81 4.10 -26.61
C VAL A 83 4.34 3.91 -26.21
N LEU A 84 3.66 5.03 -25.98
CA LEU A 84 2.22 5.09 -25.71
C LEU A 84 1.46 4.69 -26.99
N GLU A 85 1.10 3.42 -27.14
CA GLU A 85 0.08 3.01 -28.11
C GLU A 85 -1.32 3.44 -27.63
N ASN A 86 -2.20 3.71 -28.59
CA ASN A 86 -3.58 4.18 -28.36
C ASN A 86 -4.28 3.33 -27.29
N ILE A 87 -4.58 3.97 -26.16
CA ILE A 87 -5.26 3.36 -25.02
C ILE A 87 -6.74 3.24 -25.38
N GLU A 88 -7.20 2.03 -25.69
CA GLU A 88 -8.62 1.72 -25.54
C GLU A 88 -8.93 1.70 -24.03
N THR A 89 -9.79 2.61 -23.59
CA THR A 89 -10.32 2.61 -22.22
C THR A 89 -11.17 1.36 -22.05
N VAL A 90 -10.66 0.38 -21.32
CA VAL A 90 -11.47 -0.76 -20.87
C VAL A 90 -12.42 -0.24 -19.78
N PRO A 91 -13.75 -0.30 -19.99
CA PRO A 91 -14.73 0.00 -18.95
C PRO A 91 -14.42 -0.74 -17.64
N GLU A 92 -14.67 -0.09 -16.49
CA GLU A 92 -14.53 -0.67 -15.15
C GLU A 92 -15.42 -1.90 -14.89
N ASN A 93 -16.32 -2.24 -15.82
CA ASN A 93 -17.25 -3.35 -15.68
C ASN A 93 -17.06 -4.31 -16.85
N PHE A 94 -16.07 -5.18 -16.77
CA PHE A 94 -15.81 -6.14 -17.85
C PHE A 94 -16.12 -7.60 -17.52
N LEU A 95 -16.24 -8.03 -16.24
CA LEU A 95 -16.37 -9.46 -15.90
C LEU A 95 -17.11 -9.76 -14.55
N PRO A 96 -17.89 -10.88 -14.45
CA PRO A 96 -18.74 -11.26 -13.30
C PRO A 96 -18.04 -12.01 -12.13
N ASP A 97 -18.80 -12.46 -11.09
CA ASP A 97 -18.45 -12.31 -9.66
C ASP A 97 -17.68 -13.41 -8.85
N SER A 98 -17.45 -14.65 -9.33
CA SER A 98 -17.41 -15.81 -8.40
C SER A 98 -16.05 -16.48 -8.08
N LEU A 99 -14.90 -15.78 -8.00
CA LEU A 99 -13.59 -16.46 -7.89
C LEU A 99 -12.73 -16.32 -6.62
N VAL A 100 -13.03 -15.40 -5.71
CA VAL A 100 -12.07 -15.02 -4.64
C VAL A 100 -11.92 -16.08 -3.53
N GLU A 101 -12.86 -17.03 -3.43
CA GLU A 101 -12.92 -17.96 -2.28
C GLU A 101 -11.85 -19.08 -2.30
N SER A 102 -11.34 -19.47 -3.48
CA SER A 102 -10.39 -20.59 -3.59
C SER A 102 -8.92 -20.15 -3.48
N GLU A 103 -8.22 -20.58 -2.43
CA GLU A 103 -6.79 -20.34 -2.23
C GLU A 103 -5.93 -20.87 -3.41
N ALA A 104 -6.25 -22.07 -3.91
CA ALA A 104 -5.56 -22.65 -5.06
C ALA A 104 -5.66 -21.75 -6.29
N MET A 105 -6.82 -21.11 -6.48
CA MET A 105 -7.03 -20.21 -7.61
C MET A 105 -6.29 -18.89 -7.46
N ARG A 106 -6.31 -18.31 -6.25
CA ARG A 106 -5.56 -17.08 -5.97
C ARG A 106 -4.07 -17.28 -6.25
N LYS A 107 -3.51 -18.44 -5.86
CA LYS A 107 -2.11 -18.80 -6.15
C LYS A 107 -1.81 -18.87 -7.65
N ILE A 108 -2.67 -19.49 -8.45
CA ILE A 108 -2.51 -19.53 -9.92
C ILE A 108 -2.48 -18.12 -10.49
N ILE A 109 -3.41 -17.25 -10.07
CA ILE A 109 -3.50 -15.90 -10.64
C ILE A 109 -2.35 -15.00 -10.17
N MET A 110 -1.92 -15.12 -8.90
CA MET A 110 -0.73 -14.45 -8.41
C MET A 110 0.53 -14.88 -9.19
N ASP A 111 0.65 -16.17 -9.53
CA ASP A 111 1.74 -16.68 -10.36
C ASP A 111 1.69 -16.12 -11.80
N ILE A 112 0.50 -16.02 -12.40
CA ILE A 112 0.30 -15.34 -13.68
C ILE A 112 0.77 -13.88 -13.59
N ILE A 113 0.33 -13.13 -12.56
CA ILE A 113 0.72 -11.72 -12.36
C ILE A 113 2.24 -11.58 -12.22
N GLU A 114 2.86 -12.43 -11.41
CA GLU A 114 4.31 -12.39 -11.12
C GLU A 114 5.15 -12.69 -12.37
N LYS A 115 4.72 -13.66 -13.19
CA LYS A 115 5.44 -14.09 -14.40
C LYS A 115 5.22 -13.19 -15.62
N THR A 116 4.07 -12.54 -15.72
CA THR A 116 3.65 -11.85 -16.96
C THR A 116 3.83 -10.35 -16.92
N LEU A 117 3.86 -9.74 -15.72
CA LEU A 117 4.02 -8.30 -15.54
C LEU A 117 5.43 -7.95 -15.07
N SER A 118 5.98 -6.89 -15.65
CA SER A 118 7.20 -6.26 -15.14
C SER A 118 6.99 -5.74 -13.71
N GLU A 119 8.09 -5.59 -12.96
CA GLU A 119 8.06 -5.08 -11.58
C GLU A 119 7.32 -3.74 -11.49
N ASP A 120 7.56 -2.87 -12.47
CA ASP A 120 6.98 -1.54 -12.58
C ASP A 120 5.46 -1.53 -12.80
N VAL A 121 4.97 -2.39 -13.69
CA VAL A 121 3.53 -2.56 -13.94
C VAL A 121 2.85 -3.17 -12.72
N ARG A 122 3.48 -4.19 -12.12
CA ARG A 122 2.98 -4.86 -10.91
C ARG A 122 2.87 -3.90 -9.74
N ARG A 123 3.88 -3.06 -9.56
CA ARG A 123 3.87 -1.99 -8.56
C ARG A 123 2.70 -1.04 -8.78
N THR A 124 2.50 -0.59 -10.02
CA THR A 124 1.39 0.32 -10.33
C THR A 124 0.02 -0.28 -10.00
N ILE A 125 -0.23 -1.56 -10.29
CA ILE A 125 -1.52 -2.18 -9.92
C ILE A 125 -1.68 -2.37 -8.41
N ILE A 126 -0.61 -2.66 -7.66
CA ILE A 126 -0.66 -2.76 -6.19
C ILE A 126 -1.02 -1.39 -5.58
N LEU A 127 -0.31 -0.34 -5.97
CA LEU A 127 -0.54 1.01 -5.46
C LEU A 127 -1.98 1.49 -5.72
N PHE A 128 -2.53 1.14 -6.89
CA PHE A 128 -3.89 1.52 -7.26
C PHE A 128 -4.97 0.67 -6.56
N TYR A 129 -4.90 -0.66 -6.73
CA TYR A 129 -5.98 -1.56 -6.31
C TYR A 129 -5.93 -1.94 -4.84
N PHE A 130 -4.75 -1.95 -4.23
CA PHE A 130 -4.58 -2.30 -2.82
C PHE A 130 -4.33 -1.08 -1.94
N ASP A 131 -3.40 -0.20 -2.31
CA ASP A 131 -3.06 0.97 -1.48
C ASP A 131 -4.01 2.16 -1.67
N GLU A 132 -5.02 2.03 -2.54
CA GLU A 132 -6.07 3.04 -2.81
C GLU A 132 -5.50 4.40 -3.25
N MET A 133 -4.31 4.39 -3.88
CA MET A 133 -3.71 5.59 -4.45
C MET A 133 -4.37 5.95 -5.78
N SER A 134 -4.71 7.22 -5.94
CA SER A 134 -5.17 7.77 -7.20
C SER A 134 -4.05 7.75 -8.25
N THR A 135 -4.42 7.79 -9.52
CA THR A 135 -3.44 7.85 -10.62
C THR A 135 -2.53 9.08 -10.52
N LYS A 136 -3.02 10.17 -9.93
CA LYS A 136 -2.24 11.37 -9.62
C LYS A 136 -1.21 11.10 -8.52
N GLU A 137 -1.63 10.54 -7.39
CA GLU A 137 -0.71 10.17 -6.29
C GLU A 137 0.38 9.20 -6.79
N ILE A 138 0.02 8.21 -7.62
CA ILE A 138 0.98 7.27 -8.21
C ILE A 138 1.94 7.96 -9.18
N SER A 139 1.44 8.87 -10.01
CA SER A 139 2.26 9.65 -10.96
C SER A 139 3.31 10.47 -10.22
N GLU A 140 2.91 11.20 -9.18
CA GLU A 140 3.80 11.99 -8.32
C GLU A 140 4.80 11.09 -7.59
N ALA A 141 4.32 9.97 -7.03
CA ALA A 141 5.15 9.07 -6.25
C ALA A 141 6.17 8.31 -7.09
N LEU A 142 5.86 7.98 -8.35
CA LEU A 142 6.79 7.29 -9.26
C LEU A 142 7.61 8.23 -10.15
N GLY A 143 7.24 9.52 -10.24
CA GLY A 143 7.92 10.47 -11.14
C GLY A 143 7.65 10.21 -12.61
N ILE A 144 6.50 9.63 -12.95
CA ILE A 144 6.10 9.28 -14.33
C ILE A 144 4.82 10.03 -14.73
N PRO A 145 4.56 10.28 -16.02
CA PRO A 145 3.33 10.90 -16.47
C PRO A 145 2.07 10.13 -16.02
N GLN A 146 0.99 10.84 -15.67
CA GLN A 146 -0.29 10.21 -15.31
C GLN A 146 -0.84 9.33 -16.45
N GLY A 147 -0.57 9.68 -17.71
CA GLY A 147 -0.88 8.85 -18.88
C GLY A 147 -0.18 7.50 -18.85
N THR A 148 1.08 7.45 -18.41
CA THR A 148 1.84 6.20 -18.22
C THR A 148 1.23 5.34 -17.10
N VAL A 149 0.75 5.95 -16.01
CA VAL A 149 0.03 5.21 -14.95
C VAL A 149 -1.23 4.55 -15.52
N LEU A 150 -2.05 5.31 -16.26
CA LEU A 150 -3.26 4.80 -16.90
C LEU A 150 -2.95 3.69 -17.91
N TRP A 151 -1.88 3.85 -18.68
CA TRP A 151 -1.41 2.83 -19.60
C TRP A 151 -1.01 1.55 -18.86
N ARG A 152 -0.19 1.64 -17.80
CA ARG A 152 0.24 0.48 -16.99
C ARG A 152 -0.96 -0.26 -16.40
N LEU A 153 -1.97 0.46 -15.90
CA LEU A 153 -3.19 -0.13 -15.36
C LEU A 153 -4.00 -0.88 -16.44
N ASN A 154 -4.20 -0.27 -17.62
CA ASN A 154 -4.90 -0.92 -18.74
C ASN A 154 -4.12 -2.12 -19.28
N PHE A 155 -2.81 -1.95 -19.49
CA PHE A 155 -1.90 -2.99 -19.95
C PHE A 155 -1.93 -4.20 -19.02
N ALA A 156 -1.82 -3.98 -17.69
CA ALA A 156 -1.89 -5.04 -16.71
C ALA A 156 -3.21 -5.82 -16.80
N ARG A 157 -4.36 -5.12 -16.85
CA ARG A 157 -5.68 -5.76 -16.96
C ARG A 157 -5.80 -6.64 -18.20
N ASN A 158 -5.43 -6.10 -19.36
CA ASN A 158 -5.50 -6.82 -20.63
C ASN A 158 -4.55 -8.01 -20.67
N LYS A 159 -3.34 -7.83 -20.14
CA LYS A 159 -2.33 -8.89 -20.10
C LYS A 159 -2.75 -10.02 -19.16
N ILE A 160 -3.20 -9.71 -17.94
CA ILE A 160 -3.71 -10.70 -16.98
C ILE A 160 -4.88 -11.46 -17.60
N LYS A 161 -5.86 -10.75 -18.17
CA LYS A 161 -7.03 -11.39 -18.80
C LYS A 161 -6.63 -12.40 -19.87
N LYS A 162 -5.75 -12.01 -20.79
CA LYS A 162 -5.29 -12.88 -21.88
C LYS A 162 -4.57 -14.13 -21.38
N GLU A 163 -3.74 -13.99 -20.34
CA GLU A 163 -2.97 -15.12 -19.80
C GLU A 163 -3.85 -16.04 -18.94
N VAL A 164 -4.88 -15.50 -18.28
CA VAL A 164 -5.95 -16.27 -17.62
C VAL A 164 -6.75 -17.07 -18.65
N GLU A 165 -7.24 -16.44 -19.73
CA GLU A 165 -7.98 -17.12 -20.81
C GLU A 165 -7.15 -18.25 -21.43
N LYS A 166 -5.86 -18.00 -21.69
CA LYS A 166 -4.94 -19.02 -22.19
C LYS A 166 -4.77 -20.18 -21.20
N TYR A 167 -4.62 -19.89 -19.91
CA TYR A 167 -4.52 -20.94 -18.89
C TYR A 167 -5.78 -21.81 -18.86
N GLU A 168 -6.97 -21.23 -19.00
CA GLU A 168 -8.23 -21.98 -19.05
C GLU A 168 -8.30 -22.94 -20.25
N GLU A 169 -7.85 -22.48 -21.41
CA GLU A 169 -7.77 -23.28 -22.64
C GLU A 169 -6.78 -24.45 -22.48
N ASP A 170 -5.59 -24.19 -21.93
CA ASP A 170 -4.52 -25.19 -21.79
C ASP A 170 -4.83 -26.22 -20.68
N SER A 171 -5.48 -25.82 -19.59
CA SER A 171 -5.71 -26.65 -18.39
C SER A 171 -7.07 -27.35 -18.37
N ASN A 172 -7.96 -27.06 -19.34
CA ASN A 172 -9.37 -27.44 -19.35
C ASN A 172 -10.09 -27.16 -18.00
N THR A 173 -9.56 -26.20 -17.23
CA THR A 173 -10.05 -25.78 -15.93
C THR A 173 -10.52 -24.35 -16.07
N LYS A 174 -11.84 -24.14 -15.98
CA LYS A 174 -12.40 -22.80 -16.04
C LYS A 174 -11.97 -22.03 -14.79
N LEU A 175 -11.25 -20.94 -15.00
CA LEU A 175 -11.10 -19.93 -13.97
C LEU A 175 -12.41 -19.12 -14.05
N PHE A 176 -13.31 -19.29 -13.08
CA PHE A 176 -14.55 -18.54 -13.12
C PHE A 176 -14.25 -17.03 -13.22
N ALA A 177 -15.03 -16.23 -13.94
CA ALA A 177 -14.75 -14.81 -14.06
C ALA A 177 -14.60 -14.15 -12.67
N VAL A 178 -13.71 -13.15 -12.56
CA VAL A 178 -13.46 -12.43 -11.30
C VAL A 178 -13.87 -10.95 -11.43
N PRO A 179 -14.51 -10.34 -10.40
CA PRO A 179 -15.02 -8.96 -10.42
C PRO A 179 -14.00 -7.88 -10.81
N LEU A 180 -14.42 -6.64 -11.04
CA LEU A 180 -13.48 -5.49 -11.14
C LEU A 180 -13.21 -4.72 -9.84
N PRO A 181 -13.49 -5.32 -8.68
CA PRO A 181 -12.51 -5.26 -7.59
C PRO A 181 -11.70 -6.56 -7.50
N PHE A 182 -11.52 -7.38 -8.54
CA PHE A 182 -10.77 -8.63 -8.42
C PHE A 182 -9.37 -8.39 -7.90
N LEU A 183 -8.61 -7.50 -8.51
CA LEU A 183 -7.26 -7.22 -8.03
C LEU A 183 -7.30 -6.69 -6.59
N THR A 184 -8.28 -5.85 -6.26
CA THR A 184 -8.52 -5.41 -4.88
C THR A 184 -8.82 -6.58 -3.94
N GLN A 185 -9.72 -7.49 -4.30
CA GLN A 185 -10.16 -8.65 -3.52
C GLN A 185 -9.06 -9.71 -3.40
N LEU A 186 -8.33 -9.97 -4.49
CA LEU A 186 -7.17 -10.84 -4.55
C LEU A 186 -6.11 -10.32 -3.59
N PHE A 187 -5.69 -9.06 -3.75
CA PHE A 187 -4.67 -8.46 -2.89
C PHE A 187 -5.14 -8.35 -1.44
N THR A 188 -6.42 -8.08 -1.20
CA THR A 188 -7.01 -8.13 0.15
C THR A 188 -6.90 -9.53 0.75
N ALA A 189 -7.33 -10.58 0.04
CA ALA A 189 -7.24 -11.95 0.49
C ALA A 189 -5.80 -12.46 0.65
N GLU A 190 -4.85 -11.97 -0.16
CA GLU A 190 -3.42 -12.25 0.00
C GLU A 190 -2.86 -11.54 1.24
N SER A 191 -3.30 -10.31 1.53
CA SER A 191 -2.91 -9.60 2.75
C SER A 191 -3.43 -10.29 4.00
N GLU A 192 -4.64 -10.86 3.96
CA GLU A 192 -5.25 -11.56 5.10
C GLU A 192 -4.50 -12.84 5.49
N GLN A 193 -3.77 -13.46 4.55
CA GLN A 193 -2.92 -14.64 4.80
C GLN A 193 -1.64 -14.31 5.59
N VAL A 194 -1.28 -13.02 5.72
CA VAL A 194 -0.11 -12.60 6.50
C VAL A 194 -0.33 -12.97 7.98
N PRO A 195 0.62 -13.68 8.63
CA PRO A 195 0.51 -13.96 10.05
C PRO A 195 0.64 -12.65 10.85
N LEU A 196 -0.27 -12.42 11.78
CA LEU A 196 -0.20 -11.26 12.69
C LEU A 196 1.04 -11.40 13.58
N ARG A 197 1.91 -10.39 13.59
CA ARG A 197 2.99 -10.27 14.56
C ARG A 197 2.54 -9.39 15.73
N PRO A 198 3.00 -9.67 16.96
CA PRO A 198 2.67 -8.81 18.10
C PRO A 198 3.24 -7.41 17.89
N MET A 199 2.55 -6.41 18.42
CA MET A 199 3.03 -5.03 18.35
C MET A 199 4.36 -4.88 19.13
N PRO A 200 5.40 -4.27 18.54
CA PRO A 200 6.65 -4.01 19.24
C PRO A 200 6.45 -3.18 20.51
N ALA A 201 7.06 -3.58 21.62
CA ALA A 201 6.99 -2.88 22.90
C ALA A 201 7.41 -1.40 22.81
N GLY A 202 8.32 -1.07 21.89
CA GLY A 202 8.76 0.30 21.63
C GLY A 202 7.62 1.25 21.24
N LEU A 203 6.59 0.76 20.54
CA LEU A 203 5.44 1.58 20.14
C LEU A 203 4.57 1.96 21.35
N TYR A 204 4.33 1.03 22.28
CA TYR A 204 3.62 1.31 23.54
C TYR A 204 4.35 2.38 24.37
N ASN A 205 5.65 2.20 24.57
CA ASN A 205 6.46 3.09 25.39
C ASN A 205 6.47 4.52 24.85
N LEU A 206 6.54 4.67 23.53
CA LEU A 206 6.53 5.98 22.88
C LEU A 206 5.17 6.68 22.99
N LEU A 207 4.05 5.95 22.89
CA LEU A 207 2.73 6.54 23.05
C LEU A 207 2.51 6.98 24.51
N SER A 208 2.87 6.14 25.48
CA SER A 208 2.81 6.49 26.90
C SER A 208 3.65 7.73 27.22
N ALA A 209 4.91 7.78 26.76
CA ALA A 209 5.78 8.93 26.96
C ALA A 209 5.23 10.22 26.31
N SER A 210 4.62 10.11 25.13
CA SER A 210 4.00 11.27 24.46
C SER A 210 2.78 11.78 25.23
N SER A 211 2.00 10.88 25.84
CA SER A 211 0.85 11.24 26.67
C SER A 211 1.27 11.88 28.01
N GLU A 212 2.36 11.42 28.62
CA GLU A 212 2.94 11.99 29.84
C GLU A 212 3.57 13.37 29.57
N ALA A 213 4.25 13.55 28.44
CA ALA A 213 4.78 14.85 28.02
C ALA A 213 3.66 15.88 27.77
N ALA A 214 2.52 15.44 27.23
CA ALA A 214 1.35 16.29 27.02
C ALA A 214 0.63 16.66 28.34
N SER A 215 0.61 15.76 29.33
CA SER A 215 -0.05 16.00 30.62
C SER A 215 0.82 16.82 31.61
N THR A 216 2.14 16.78 31.46
CA THR A 216 3.09 17.50 32.33
C THR A 216 3.34 18.96 31.94
N GLY A 217 2.76 19.46 30.83
CA GLY A 217 2.92 20.86 30.38
C GLY A 217 4.34 21.23 29.94
N ALA A 218 5.28 20.27 29.93
CA ALA A 218 6.67 20.50 29.51
C ALA A 218 6.77 20.92 28.03
N GLY A 219 5.81 20.54 27.19
CA GLY A 219 5.71 20.97 25.79
C GLY A 219 5.43 22.48 25.62
N GLU A 220 4.65 23.08 26.53
CA GLU A 220 4.37 24.53 26.49
C GLU A 220 5.55 25.37 27.00
N GLN A 221 6.33 24.86 27.96
CA GLN A 221 7.49 25.58 28.48
C GLN A 221 8.66 25.64 27.48
N ILE A 222 8.88 24.58 26.68
CA ILE A 222 9.92 24.58 25.64
C ILE A 222 9.53 25.49 24.46
N ALA A 223 8.24 25.56 24.11
CA ALA A 223 7.74 26.49 23.09
C ALA A 223 7.76 27.97 23.56
N ALA A 224 7.42 28.23 24.84
CA ALA A 224 7.47 29.57 25.41
C ALA A 224 8.90 30.12 25.55
N GLU A 225 9.89 29.25 25.84
CA GLU A 225 11.28 29.68 25.95
C GLU A 225 11.96 29.89 24.57
N ALA A 226 11.54 29.16 23.54
CA ALA A 226 11.98 29.39 22.16
C ALA A 226 11.43 30.71 21.58
N VAL A 227 10.17 31.06 21.87
CA VAL A 227 9.58 32.36 21.46
C VAL A 227 10.23 33.53 22.19
N ARG A 228 10.68 33.36 23.43
CA ARG A 228 11.37 34.41 24.20
C ARG A 228 12.85 34.62 23.79
N LYS A 229 13.48 33.61 23.19
CA LYS A 229 14.86 33.68 22.65
C LYS A 229 14.94 34.00 21.16
N GLY A 230 13.82 34.03 20.44
CA GLY A 230 13.75 34.22 18.98
C GLY A 230 13.37 35.62 18.47
N THR A 231 13.08 36.59 19.34
CA THR A 231 12.87 37.99 18.94
C THR A 231 14.00 38.85 19.47
N GLY A 232 15.14 38.80 18.79
CA GLY A 232 16.32 39.59 19.07
C GLY A 232 17.32 39.41 17.94
N PHE A 233 17.28 40.39 17.02
CA PHE A 233 18.04 40.55 15.76
C PHE A 233 17.42 39.91 14.51
#